data_AF-A0A645HZM1-F1
#
_entry.id   AF-A0A645HZM1-F1
#
_cell.length_a   1.000
_cell.length_b   1.000
_cell.length_c   1.000
_cell.angle_alpha   90.00
_cell.angle_beta   90.00
_cell.angle_gamma   90.00
#
_symmetry.space_group_name_H-M   'P 1'
#
loop_
_entity.id
_entity.type
_entity.pdbx_description
1 polymer ?
#
loop_
_entity_poly.entity_id
_entity_poly.type
_entity_poly.pdbx_seq_one_letter_code
_entity_poly.pdbx_strand_id
1 'polypeptide(L)'
;MALSGINKSALSKLGISVKCYVAEPKTAEIAKEKGITRSMASVLRMIEEKKDKILVVGNAPTYLFQAMEEIQKGDTSIKAIIGVPVGFVGAAESKDYLAKFDIPHIAALGRKGGSNIAAAIVNAVLYQMVERD
;
A
#
# COMPACT_ATOMS: atom_id res chain seq x y z
N MET A 1 6.83 7.16 -5.49
CA MET A 1 6.44 8.52 -5.08
C MET A 1 6.08 8.60 -3.61
N ALA A 2 5.08 7.87 -3.09
CA ALA A 2 4.71 7.92 -1.66
C ALA A 2 5.92 7.74 -0.72
N LEU A 3 6.77 6.73 -0.98
CA LEU A 3 8.03 6.49 -0.25
C LEU A 3 8.90 7.75 -0.09
N SER A 4 9.00 8.58 -1.13
CA SER A 4 9.84 9.80 -1.11
C SER A 4 9.31 10.87 -0.15
N GLY A 5 8.01 10.85 0.16
CA GLY A 5 7.38 11.80 1.07
C GLY A 5 7.27 11.33 2.53
N ILE A 6 7.68 10.09 2.83
CA ILE A 6 7.62 9.55 4.21
C ILE A 6 8.86 9.99 4.99
N ASN A 7 8.66 10.44 6.23
CA ASN A 7 9.72 10.94 7.10
C ASN A 7 10.68 9.82 7.54
N LYS A 8 11.89 9.84 6.98
CA LYS A 8 12.94 8.85 7.24
C LYS A 8 13.49 8.90 8.67
N SER A 9 13.54 10.07 9.29
CA SER A 9 14.02 10.22 10.67
C SER A 9 13.05 9.54 11.63
N ALA A 10 11.75 9.79 11.48
CA ALA A 10 10.73 9.13 12.31
C ALA A 10 10.71 7.60 12.10
N LEU A 11 10.83 7.14 10.86
CA LEU A 11 10.97 5.70 10.57
C LEU A 11 12.19 5.10 11.26
N SER A 12 13.33 5.78 11.21
CA SER A 12 14.58 5.33 11.86
C SER A 12 14.45 5.28 13.38
N LYS A 13 13.83 6.30 14.01
CA LYS A 13 13.58 6.32 15.47
C LYS A 13 12.72 5.12 15.91
N LEU A 14 11.82 4.65 15.06
CA LEU A 14 10.93 3.51 15.32
C LEU A 14 11.47 2.14 14.82
N GLY A 15 12.64 2.12 14.17
CA GLY A 15 13.18 0.88 13.58
C GLY A 15 12.35 0.31 12.42
N ILE A 16 11.54 1.12 11.74
CA ILE A 16 10.66 0.69 10.67
C ILE A 16 11.39 0.79 9.32
N SER A 17 11.37 -0.30 8.56
CA SER A 17 11.83 -0.30 7.16
C SER A 17 10.67 -0.06 6.19
N VAL A 18 10.93 0.65 5.10
CA VAL A 18 9.94 0.87 4.02
C VAL A 18 10.52 0.44 2.69
N LYS A 19 9.73 -0.29 1.90
CA LYS A 19 10.11 -0.84 0.61
C LYS A 19 9.07 -0.51 -0.46
N CYS A 20 9.51 -0.40 -1.71
CA CYS A 20 8.63 -0.22 -2.86
C CYS A 20 8.99 -1.21 -3.96
N TYR A 21 8.18 -2.27 -4.09
CA TYR A 21 8.48 -3.41 -4.97
C TYR A 21 8.18 -3.17 -6.45
N VAL A 22 7.42 -2.12 -6.79
CA VAL A 22 6.91 -1.89 -8.16
C VAL A 22 8.02 -1.70 -9.21
N ALA A 23 9.19 -1.24 -8.78
CA ALA A 23 10.35 -0.98 -9.64
C ALA A 23 11.37 -2.14 -9.65
N GLU A 24 11.15 -3.21 -8.89
CA GLU A 24 12.06 -4.36 -8.90
C GLU A 24 12.00 -5.09 -10.25
N PRO A 25 13.15 -5.55 -10.79
CA PRO A 25 13.18 -6.36 -12.01
C PRO A 25 12.29 -7.60 -11.92
N LYS A 26 12.35 -8.33 -10.80
CA LYS A 26 11.51 -9.51 -10.54
C LYS A 26 10.01 -9.20 -10.62
N THR A 27 9.58 -8.02 -10.18
CA THR A 27 8.18 -7.59 -10.30
C THR A 27 7.77 -7.43 -11.77
N ALA A 28 8.66 -6.91 -12.63
CA ALA A 28 8.38 -6.77 -14.06
C ALA A 28 8.29 -8.13 -14.75
N GLU A 29 9.12 -9.10 -14.36
CA GLU A 29 9.06 -10.49 -14.82
C GLU A 29 7.71 -11.13 -14.46
N ILE A 30 7.33 -11.08 -13.18
CA ILE A 30 6.02 -11.60 -12.71
C ILE A 30 4.86 -10.96 -13.46
N ALA A 31 4.91 -9.64 -13.69
CA ALA A 31 3.88 -8.91 -14.42
C ALA A 31 3.73 -9.43 -15.86
N LYS A 32 4.86 -9.65 -16.55
CA LYS A 32 4.89 -10.15 -17.92
C LYS A 32 4.39 -11.59 -18.00
N GLU A 33 4.89 -12.47 -17.12
CA GLU A 33 4.52 -13.88 -17.09
C GLU A 33 3.04 -14.10 -16.82
N LYS A 34 2.46 -13.32 -15.90
CA LYS A 34 1.06 -13.46 -15.51
C LYS A 34 0.08 -12.59 -16.31
N GLY A 35 0.57 -11.71 -17.18
CA GLY A 35 -0.28 -10.78 -17.95
C GLY A 35 -1.01 -9.76 -17.07
N ILE A 36 -0.41 -9.34 -15.96
CA ILE A 36 -1.01 -8.41 -14.98
C ILE A 36 -0.23 -7.11 -14.88
N THR A 37 -0.81 -6.09 -14.24
CA THR A 37 -0.10 -4.82 -14.02
C THR A 37 1.10 -5.02 -13.09
N ARG A 38 2.15 -4.19 -13.24
CA ARG A 38 3.28 -4.15 -12.29
C ARG A 38 2.83 -3.91 -10.84
N SER A 39 1.73 -3.18 -10.66
CA SER A 39 1.16 -2.94 -9.33
C SER A 39 0.60 -4.22 -8.73
N MET A 40 -0.17 -5.01 -9.49
CA MET A 40 -0.63 -6.34 -9.05
C MET A 40 0.54 -7.28 -8.78
N ALA A 41 1.50 -7.37 -9.72
CA ALA A 41 2.69 -8.21 -9.54
C ALA A 41 3.51 -7.85 -8.29
N SER A 42 3.58 -6.56 -7.93
CA SER A 42 4.29 -6.11 -6.75
C SER A 42 3.65 -6.57 -5.43
N VAL A 43 2.34 -6.83 -5.41
CA VAL A 43 1.67 -7.48 -4.26
C VAL A 43 2.18 -8.91 -4.14
N LEU A 44 2.14 -9.69 -5.23
CA LEU A 44 2.59 -11.09 -5.25
C LEU A 44 4.06 -11.21 -4.82
N ARG A 45 4.91 -10.31 -5.31
CA ARG A 45 6.32 -10.22 -4.92
C ARG A 45 6.48 -9.91 -3.43
N MET A 46 5.69 -8.98 -2.90
CA MET A 46 5.79 -8.52 -1.52
C MET A 46 5.32 -9.57 -0.49
N ILE A 47 4.28 -10.36 -0.80
CA ILE A 47 3.79 -11.39 0.14
C ILE A 47 4.82 -12.52 0.33
N GLU A 48 5.73 -12.75 -0.63
CA GLU A 48 6.82 -13.73 -0.51
C GLU A 48 7.70 -13.52 0.75
N GLU A 49 7.85 -12.27 1.22
CA GLU A 49 8.68 -11.99 2.40
C GLU A 49 8.10 -12.51 3.72
N LYS A 50 6.81 -12.91 3.76
CA LYS A 50 6.12 -13.48 4.93
C LYS A 50 6.32 -12.72 6.27
N LYS A 51 6.64 -11.42 6.21
CA LYS A 51 6.72 -10.52 7.37
C LYS A 51 5.44 -9.71 7.52
N ASP A 52 5.09 -9.40 8.76
CA ASP A 52 4.00 -8.48 9.04
C ASP A 52 4.27 -7.11 8.41
N LYS A 53 3.24 -6.53 7.77
CA LYS A 53 3.41 -5.33 6.95
C LYS A 53 2.12 -4.50 6.88
N ILE A 54 2.33 -3.19 6.69
CA ILE A 54 1.26 -2.21 6.42
C ILE A 54 1.40 -1.77 4.97
N LEU A 55 0.30 -1.79 4.23
CA LEU A 55 0.29 -1.38 2.82
C LEU A 55 0.00 0.11 2.70
N VAL A 56 0.75 0.79 1.83
CA VAL A 56 0.57 2.23 1.55
C VAL A 56 0.33 2.42 0.07
N VAL A 57 -0.91 2.69 -0.31
CA VAL A 57 -1.36 2.69 -1.70
C VAL A 57 -1.91 4.06 -2.07
N GLY A 58 -1.09 4.86 -2.73
CA GLY A 58 -1.44 6.22 -3.15
C GLY A 58 -1.71 6.39 -4.64
N ASN A 59 -1.63 5.35 -5.46
CA ASN A 59 -1.77 5.50 -6.91
C ASN A 59 -2.66 4.41 -7.53
N ALA A 60 -2.17 3.17 -7.58
CA ALA A 60 -2.79 2.13 -8.40
C ALA A 60 -3.98 1.46 -7.70
N PRO A 61 -5.22 1.59 -8.22
CA PRO A 61 -6.37 0.85 -7.70
C PRO A 61 -6.20 -0.66 -7.85
N THR A 62 -5.53 -1.11 -8.92
CA THR A 62 -5.24 -2.53 -9.16
C THR A 62 -4.38 -3.16 -8.08
N TYR A 63 -3.53 -2.38 -7.38
CA TYR A 63 -2.78 -2.86 -6.22
C TYR A 63 -3.73 -3.23 -5.08
N LEU A 64 -4.73 -2.38 -4.80
CA LEU A 64 -5.70 -2.64 -3.74
C LEU A 64 -6.52 -3.89 -4.05
N PHE A 65 -7.03 -4.02 -5.27
CA PHE A 65 -7.76 -5.22 -5.70
C PHE A 65 -6.93 -6.49 -5.48
N GLN A 66 -5.68 -6.52 -5.95
CA GLN A 66 -4.82 -7.69 -5.76
C GLN A 66 -4.52 -7.97 -4.28
N ALA A 67 -4.24 -6.94 -3.47
CA ALA A 67 -3.96 -7.13 -2.05
C ALA A 67 -5.15 -7.76 -1.32
N MET A 68 -6.37 -7.33 -1.65
CA MET A 68 -7.60 -7.89 -1.10
C MET A 68 -7.85 -9.33 -1.55
N GLU A 69 -7.55 -9.67 -2.81
CA GLU A 69 -7.61 -11.06 -3.28
C GLU A 69 -6.63 -11.96 -2.49
N GLU A 70 -5.41 -11.50 -2.22
CA GLU A 70 -4.44 -12.29 -1.45
C GLU A 70 -4.86 -12.44 0.02
N ILE A 71 -5.48 -11.41 0.63
CA ILE A 71 -6.08 -11.51 1.96
C ILE A 71 -7.21 -12.54 1.96
N GLN A 72 -8.09 -12.54 0.96
CA GLN A 72 -9.16 -13.55 0.83
C GLN A 72 -8.62 -14.97 0.64
N LYS A 73 -7.46 -15.12 -0.02
CA LYS A 73 -6.75 -16.41 -0.15
C LYS A 73 -6.04 -16.84 1.14
N GLY A 74 -6.08 -16.01 2.19
CA GLY A 74 -5.54 -16.32 3.51
C GLY A 74 -4.17 -15.73 3.81
N ASP A 75 -3.70 -14.71 3.07
CA ASP A 75 -2.51 -13.96 3.50
C ASP A 75 -2.81 -13.23 4.83
N THR A 76 -2.10 -13.65 5.88
CA THR A 76 -2.21 -13.05 7.21
C THR A 76 -1.10 -12.03 7.49
N SER A 77 -0.23 -11.76 6.53
CA SER A 77 0.95 -10.89 6.71
C SER A 77 0.60 -9.41 6.60
N ILE A 78 -0.49 -9.08 5.89
CA ILE A 78 -0.99 -7.71 5.78
C ILE A 78 -1.81 -7.38 7.03
N LYS A 79 -1.36 -6.38 7.80
CA LYS A 79 -1.97 -6.00 9.10
C LYS A 79 -2.84 -4.75 9.03
N ALA A 80 -2.55 -3.86 8.10
CA ALA A 80 -3.34 -2.65 7.86
C ALA A 80 -3.11 -2.10 6.45
N ILE A 81 -4.05 -1.29 5.97
CA ILE A 81 -3.99 -0.70 4.62
C ILE A 81 -4.31 0.80 4.65
N ILE A 82 -3.40 1.63 4.16
CA ILE A 82 -3.68 3.01 3.76
C ILE A 82 -4.01 3.00 2.27
N GLY A 83 -5.30 2.94 1.97
CA GLY A 83 -5.86 2.81 0.61
C GLY A 83 -6.39 4.13 0.09
N VAL A 84 -5.50 4.96 -0.48
CA VAL A 84 -5.86 6.27 -1.05
C VAL A 84 -5.44 6.42 -2.52
N PRO A 85 -5.67 5.42 -3.41
CA PRO A 85 -5.43 5.62 -4.82
C PRO A 85 -6.30 6.74 -5.38
N VAL A 86 -5.72 7.50 -6.30
CA VAL A 86 -6.40 8.53 -7.10
C VAL A 86 -6.68 7.96 -8.48
N GLY A 87 -7.80 8.34 -9.08
CA GLY A 87 -8.02 8.02 -10.48
C GLY A 87 -9.47 8.12 -10.90
N PHE A 88 -9.64 8.06 -12.22
CA PHE A 88 -10.96 8.02 -12.84
C PHE A 88 -11.45 6.59 -13.07
N VAL A 89 -10.58 5.60 -13.06
CA VAL A 89 -10.93 4.19 -13.29
C VAL A 89 -10.54 3.37 -12.08
N GLY A 90 -11.51 2.69 -11.48
CA GLY A 90 -11.31 1.74 -10.38
C GLY A 90 -10.95 2.35 -9.02
N ALA A 91 -10.65 3.65 -8.93
CA ALA A 91 -10.22 4.27 -7.68
C ALA A 91 -11.32 4.23 -6.61
N ALA A 92 -12.53 4.68 -6.95
CA ALA A 92 -13.66 4.66 -6.00
C ALA A 92 -14.00 3.21 -5.62
N GLU A 93 -14.14 2.36 -6.64
CA GLU A 93 -14.52 0.96 -6.53
C GLU A 93 -13.51 0.16 -5.69
N SER A 94 -12.21 0.42 -5.84
CA SER A 94 -11.16 -0.25 -5.05
C SER A 94 -11.20 0.11 -3.56
N LYS A 95 -11.59 1.36 -3.23
CA LYS A 95 -11.69 1.82 -1.85
C LYS A 95 -13.01 1.38 -1.23
N ASP A 96 -14.09 1.39 -1.99
CA ASP A 96 -15.38 0.82 -1.57
C ASP A 96 -15.26 -0.69 -1.35
N TYR A 97 -14.43 -1.38 -2.15
CA TYR A 97 -14.13 -2.78 -1.92
C TYR A 97 -13.31 -3.00 -0.65
N LEU A 98 -12.26 -2.18 -0.42
CA LEU A 98 -11.48 -2.20 0.83
C LEU A 98 -12.34 -1.99 2.07
N ALA A 99 -13.32 -1.08 2.01
CA ALA A 99 -14.22 -0.77 3.12
C ALA A 99 -15.09 -1.97 3.57
N LYS A 100 -15.17 -3.04 2.77
CA LYS A 100 -15.92 -4.27 3.11
C LYS A 100 -15.08 -5.29 3.88
N PHE A 101 -13.77 -5.08 4.01
CA PHE A 101 -12.87 -6.01 4.67
C PHE A 101 -12.74 -5.68 6.16
N ASP A 102 -12.73 -6.71 6.99
CA ASP A 102 -12.42 -6.61 8.42
C ASP A 102 -10.89 -6.58 8.64
N ILE A 103 -10.26 -5.54 8.10
CA ILE A 103 -8.84 -5.23 8.31
C ILE A 103 -8.71 -3.74 8.63
N PRO A 104 -7.86 -3.34 9.60
CA PRO A 104 -7.63 -1.93 9.88
C PRO A 104 -7.23 -1.17 8.61
N HIS A 105 -7.98 -0.12 8.26
CA HIS A 105 -7.70 0.63 7.05
C HIS A 105 -8.05 2.11 7.17
N ILE A 106 -7.39 2.91 6.33
CA ILE A 106 -7.73 4.31 6.07
C ILE A 106 -7.98 4.44 4.57
N ALA A 107 -9.20 4.83 4.19
CA ALA A 107 -9.59 5.02 2.81
C ALA A 107 -10.21 6.41 2.60
N ALA A 108 -9.77 7.11 1.56
CA ALA A 108 -10.38 8.37 1.13
C ALA A 108 -11.40 8.07 0.02
N LEU A 109 -12.65 7.79 0.37
CA LEU A 109 -13.67 7.30 -0.57
C LEU A 109 -13.86 8.19 -1.82
N GLY A 110 -14.44 7.61 -2.88
CA GLY A 110 -14.59 8.27 -4.17
C GLY A 110 -13.30 8.30 -4.99
N ARG A 111 -13.09 9.30 -5.84
CA ARG A 111 -11.99 9.29 -6.84
C ARG A 111 -10.71 10.01 -6.40
N LYS A 112 -10.77 10.79 -5.33
CA LYS A 112 -9.63 11.58 -4.82
C LYS A 112 -8.66 10.71 -4.01
N GLY A 113 -7.39 11.07 -4.03
CA GLY A 113 -6.33 10.33 -3.35
C GLY A 113 -4.97 10.87 -3.78
N GLY A 114 -3.94 10.03 -3.70
CA GLY A 114 -2.62 10.34 -4.25
C GLY A 114 -1.47 9.91 -3.35
N SER A 115 -0.27 9.86 -3.93
CA SER A 115 0.96 9.55 -3.20
C SER A 115 1.25 10.54 -2.07
N ASN A 116 0.92 11.83 -2.28
CA ASN A 116 1.11 12.86 -1.25
C ASN A 116 0.17 12.66 -0.07
N ILE A 117 -1.09 12.30 -0.34
CA ILE A 117 -2.08 11.98 0.70
C ILE A 117 -1.63 10.74 1.48
N ALA A 118 -1.18 9.70 0.76
CA ALA A 118 -0.67 8.48 1.40
C ALA A 118 0.52 8.78 2.33
N ALA A 119 1.50 9.56 1.86
CA ALA A 119 2.65 9.96 2.66
C ALA A 119 2.26 10.84 3.87
N ALA A 120 1.32 11.77 3.68
CA ALA A 120 0.81 12.62 4.76
C ALA A 120 0.13 11.80 5.87
N ILE A 121 -0.68 10.81 5.52
CA ILE A 121 -1.32 9.90 6.49
C ILE A 121 -0.26 9.12 7.26
N VAL A 122 0.72 8.53 6.56
CA VAL A 122 1.83 7.80 7.21
C VAL A 122 2.57 8.71 8.18
N ASN A 123 2.96 9.91 7.74
CA ASN A 123 3.68 10.85 8.59
C ASN A 123 2.85 11.29 9.81
N ALA A 124 1.55 11.53 9.63
CA ALA A 124 0.66 11.86 10.74
C ALA A 124 0.66 10.75 11.80
N VAL A 125 0.61 9.48 11.40
CA VAL A 125 0.70 8.33 12.32
C VAL A 125 2.07 8.27 12.99
N LEU A 126 3.16 8.38 12.21
CA LEU A 126 4.53 8.36 12.76
C LEU A 126 4.72 9.44 13.82
N TYR A 127 4.19 10.65 13.60
CA TYR A 127 4.31 11.78 14.53
C TYR A 127 3.46 11.67 15.79
N GLN A 128 2.58 10.67 15.90
CA GLN A 128 1.92 10.30 17.16
C GLN A 128 2.76 9.31 17.98
N MET A 129 3.76 8.68 17.36
CA MET A 129 4.58 7.61 17.97
C MET A 129 5.99 8.07 18.33
N VAL A 130 6.46 9.16 17.74
CA VAL A 130 7.76 9.75 18.06
C VAL A 130 7.56 11.05 18.85
N GLU A 131 8.38 11.27 19.87
CA GLU A 131 8.48 12.59 20.49
C GLU A 131 8.91 13.62 19.43
N ARG A 132 8.18 14.72 19.40
CA ARG A 132 8.52 15.87 18.56
C ARG A 132 9.58 16.65 19.31
N ASP A 133 10.77 16.75 18.71
CA ASP A 133 11.81 17.68 19.15
C ASP A 133 11.30 19.13 19.05
#